data_AF-A0A7L4K4L7-F1
#
_entry.id   AF-A0A7L4K4L7-F1
#
_cell.length_a   1.000
_cell.length_b   1.000
_cell.length_c   1.000
_cell.angle_alpha   90.00
_cell.angle_beta   90.00
_cell.angle_gamma   90.00
#
_symmetry.space_group_name_H-M   'P 1'
#
loop_
_entity.id
_entity.type
_entity.pdbx_description
1 polymer ?
#
loop_
_entity_poly.entity_id
_entity_poly.type
_entity_poly.pdbx_seq_one_letter_code
_entity_poly.pdbx_strand_id
1 'polypeptide(L)'
;CKGEGGTCGVSQACWAAPRLLPHHFIKRRCRSFLCSFQAFTMAGLNVSIAFVFLVVGMCQVLRRISKWLLSPGAYSCLARELAGSLQLCTSCLELRMLVDIGPWGGGFGLDVVLTLLFLLFVVHGASFDGASANPTVSLQEFLLHESNLVATAAKLVAQGTGVGLGWALTRLYWSWELTKFHLIQNLIASECSSSIHTSLPHAAFVEGTCSFFFHLVLCKSRQSPLMYRVPALAATITFLTYA
;
A
#
# COMPACT_ATOMS: atom_id res chain seq x y z
N CYS A 1 0.86 33.83 -12.30
CA CYS A 1 1.00 34.19 -10.89
C CYS A 1 2.36 34.84 -10.68
N LYS A 2 2.35 36.03 -10.07
CA LYS A 2 3.49 36.93 -9.88
C LYS A 2 4.07 36.66 -8.48
N GLY A 3 5.38 36.40 -8.43
CA GLY A 3 6.26 36.51 -7.26
C GLY A 3 5.98 35.59 -6.06
N GLU A 4 6.90 34.66 -5.77
CA GLU A 4 7.70 34.70 -4.53
C GLU A 4 8.83 33.66 -4.60
N GLY A 5 9.96 34.02 -3.98
CA GLY A 5 11.24 33.36 -4.12
C GLY A 5 11.32 32.01 -3.43
N GLY A 6 11.96 31.08 -4.11
CA GLY A 6 12.34 29.78 -3.57
C GLY A 6 13.47 29.23 -4.43
N THR A 7 14.70 29.47 -3.99
CA THR A 7 15.91 28.83 -4.50
C THR A 7 15.76 27.32 -4.38
N CYS A 8 15.34 26.67 -5.46
CA CYS A 8 15.35 25.21 -5.58
C CYS A 8 16.53 24.84 -6.46
N GLY A 9 17.46 24.06 -5.90
CA GLY A 9 18.69 23.62 -6.54
C GLY A 9 18.42 23.06 -7.92
N VAL A 10 18.93 23.74 -8.94
CA VAL A 10 18.87 23.30 -10.32
C VAL A 10 19.82 22.10 -10.44
N SER A 11 19.23 20.93 -10.27
CA SER A 11 19.84 19.63 -10.53
C SER A 11 20.46 19.60 -11.92
N GLN A 12 21.66 19.02 -11.99
CA GLN A 12 22.65 19.03 -13.08
C GLN A 12 22.18 18.49 -14.45
N ALA A 13 20.89 18.25 -14.67
CA ALA A 13 20.34 17.66 -15.88
C ALA A 13 20.20 18.62 -17.09
N CYS A 14 20.44 19.93 -16.92
CA CYS A 14 20.16 20.93 -17.97
C CYS A 14 21.38 21.33 -18.82
N TRP A 15 22.57 20.76 -18.59
CA TRP A 15 23.82 21.21 -19.23
C TRP A 15 24.18 20.54 -20.56
N ALA A 16 23.32 19.67 -21.09
CA ALA A 16 23.54 19.00 -22.38
C ALA A 16 22.49 19.43 -23.43
N ALA A 17 22.47 20.70 -23.82
CA ALA A 17 21.75 21.14 -25.03
C ALA A 17 22.52 22.25 -25.78
N PRO A 18 22.57 22.22 -27.13
CA PRO A 18 23.39 23.15 -27.92
C PRO A 18 22.93 24.61 -27.77
N ARG A 19 23.90 25.53 -27.66
CA ARG A 19 23.74 26.96 -27.38
C ARG A 19 23.16 27.79 -28.55
N LEU A 20 22.01 27.41 -29.12
CA LEU A 20 21.42 28.14 -30.26
C LEU A 20 19.90 28.38 -30.19
N LEU A 21 19.25 28.17 -29.05
CA LEU A 21 17.82 28.51 -28.89
C LEU A 21 17.62 29.72 -27.95
N PRO A 22 16.79 30.71 -28.32
CA PRO A 22 16.56 31.88 -27.49
C PRO A 22 16.01 31.46 -26.12
N HIS A 23 16.59 32.03 -25.06
CA HIS A 23 16.35 31.70 -23.65
C HIS A 23 14.86 31.64 -23.25
N HIS A 24 14.01 32.43 -23.91
CA HIS A 24 12.55 32.43 -23.73
C HIS A 24 11.86 31.15 -24.26
N PHE A 25 12.37 30.56 -25.34
CA PHE A 25 11.86 29.31 -25.92
C PHE A 25 12.25 28.10 -25.07
N ILE A 26 13.48 28.08 -24.54
CA ILE A 26 13.97 27.07 -23.59
C ILE A 26 13.13 27.10 -22.30
N LYS A 27 12.85 28.29 -21.75
CA LYS A 27 12.05 28.44 -20.53
C LYS A 27 10.57 28.05 -20.74
N ARG A 28 9.98 28.31 -21.91
CA ARG A 28 8.62 27.86 -22.25
C ARG A 28 8.55 26.35 -22.47
N ARG A 29 9.53 25.77 -23.16
CA ARG A 29 9.59 24.33 -23.41
C ARG A 29 9.83 23.56 -22.11
N CYS A 30 10.77 24.01 -21.28
CA CYS A 30 11.02 23.40 -19.96
C CYS A 30 9.77 23.48 -19.06
N ARG A 31 9.07 24.63 -19.05
CA ARG A 31 7.82 24.78 -18.28
C ARG A 31 6.66 23.93 -18.82
N SER A 32 6.56 23.76 -20.13
CA SER A 32 5.58 22.86 -20.77
C SER A 32 5.89 21.38 -20.51
N PHE A 33 7.17 21.00 -20.51
CA PHE A 33 7.63 19.66 -20.12
C PHE A 33 7.36 19.38 -18.64
N LEU A 34 7.68 20.31 -17.73
CA LEU A 34 7.37 20.21 -16.29
C LEU A 34 5.85 20.14 -16.03
N CYS A 35 5.05 20.95 -16.73
CA CYS A 35 3.60 20.94 -16.56
C CYS A 35 2.96 19.67 -17.12
N SER A 36 3.49 19.13 -18.22
CA SER A 36 3.07 17.82 -18.75
C SER A 36 3.48 16.70 -17.79
N PHE A 37 4.71 16.73 -17.26
CA PHE A 37 5.18 15.76 -16.26
C PHE A 37 4.32 15.78 -14.98
N GLN A 38 4.01 16.97 -14.46
CA GLN A 38 3.19 17.11 -13.26
C GLN A 38 1.72 16.73 -13.51
N ALA A 39 1.20 16.91 -14.72
CA ALA A 39 -0.12 16.37 -15.08
C ALA A 39 -0.12 14.83 -15.16
N PHE A 40 0.96 14.22 -15.64
CA PHE A 40 1.11 12.76 -15.69
C PHE A 40 1.25 12.13 -14.29
N THR A 41 1.99 12.75 -13.38
CA THR A 41 2.12 12.25 -11.99
C THR A 41 0.80 12.32 -11.23
N MET A 42 0.06 13.42 -11.37
CA MET A 42 -1.25 13.58 -10.73
C MET A 42 -2.30 12.62 -11.28
N ALA A 43 -2.28 12.32 -12.59
CA ALA A 43 -3.16 11.32 -13.18
C ALA A 43 -2.87 9.90 -12.66
N GLY A 44 -1.59 9.54 -12.52
CA GLY A 44 -1.19 8.24 -11.96
C GLY A 44 -1.66 8.06 -10.52
N LEU A 45 -1.41 9.06 -9.67
CA LEU A 45 -1.87 9.04 -8.27
C LEU A 45 -3.39 8.93 -8.17
N ASN A 46 -4.13 9.70 -8.97
CA ASN A 46 -5.59 9.67 -8.95
C ASN A 46 -6.15 8.31 -9.36
N VAL A 47 -5.52 7.66 -10.35
CA VAL A 47 -5.89 6.31 -10.80
C VAL A 47 -5.64 5.29 -9.69
N SER A 48 -4.49 5.34 -9.02
CA SER A 48 -4.19 4.46 -7.87
C SER A 48 -5.13 4.70 -6.69
N ILE A 49 -5.43 5.97 -6.36
CA ILE A 49 -6.39 6.32 -5.30
C ILE A 49 -7.79 5.78 -5.65
N ALA A 50 -8.24 5.99 -6.90
CA ALA A 50 -9.53 5.48 -7.36
C ALA A 50 -9.60 3.95 -7.28
N PHE A 51 -8.52 3.26 -7.65
CA PHE A 51 -8.42 1.80 -7.51
C PHE A 51 -8.53 1.36 -6.04
N VAL A 52 -7.81 2.01 -5.12
CA VAL A 52 -7.91 1.70 -3.68
C VAL A 52 -9.34 1.89 -3.18
N PHE A 53 -10.00 3.01 -3.50
CA PHE A 53 -11.39 3.23 -3.10
C PHE A 53 -12.35 2.21 -3.72
N LEU A 54 -12.14 1.83 -4.98
CA LEU A 54 -12.92 0.81 -5.65
C LEU A 54 -12.79 -0.54 -4.94
N VAL A 55 -11.57 -0.97 -4.62
CA VAL A 55 -11.34 -2.23 -3.91
C VAL A 55 -11.93 -2.20 -2.51
N VAL A 56 -11.74 -1.11 -1.76
CA VAL A 56 -12.38 -0.94 -0.44
C VAL A 56 -13.90 -1.04 -0.57
N GLY A 57 -14.50 -0.36 -1.56
CA GLY A 57 -15.93 -0.40 -1.84
C GLY A 57 -16.42 -1.82 -2.18
N MET A 58 -15.73 -2.53 -3.07
CA MET A 58 -16.03 -3.91 -3.44
C MET A 58 -15.94 -4.85 -2.25
N CYS A 59 -14.89 -4.73 -1.43
CA CYS A 59 -14.73 -5.51 -0.21
C CYS A 59 -15.84 -5.22 0.81
N GLN A 60 -16.30 -3.97 0.92
CA GLN A 60 -17.43 -3.63 1.78
C GLN A 60 -18.75 -4.21 1.27
N VAL A 61 -18.99 -4.18 -0.04
CA VAL A 61 -20.15 -4.83 -0.65
C VAL A 61 -20.10 -6.34 -0.42
N LEU A 62 -18.94 -6.97 -0.64
CA LEU A 62 -18.72 -8.39 -0.40
C LEU A 62 -19.01 -8.76 1.06
N ARG A 63 -18.54 -7.96 2.02
CA ARG A 63 -18.83 -8.15 3.45
C ARG A 63 -20.32 -8.05 3.73
N ARG A 64 -21.02 -7.05 3.18
CA ARG A 64 -22.47 -6.89 3.35
C ARG A 64 -23.22 -8.10 2.80
N ILE A 65 -22.94 -8.50 1.56
CA ILE A 65 -23.58 -9.67 0.94
C ILE A 65 -23.29 -10.94 1.74
N SER A 66 -22.05 -11.10 2.22
CA SER A 66 -21.65 -12.25 3.03
C SER A 66 -22.38 -12.30 4.37
N LYS A 67 -22.66 -11.16 5.01
CA LYS A 67 -23.49 -11.10 6.23
C LYS A 67 -24.93 -11.57 5.98
N TRP A 68 -25.45 -11.33 4.77
CA TRP A 68 -26.78 -11.79 4.36
C TRP A 68 -26.81 -13.29 4.04
N LEU A 69 -25.73 -13.83 3.47
CA LEU A 69 -25.71 -15.20 2.93
C LEU A 69 -25.12 -16.25 3.90
N LEU A 70 -24.19 -15.86 4.77
CA LEU A 70 -23.43 -16.78 5.62
C LEU A 70 -23.88 -16.73 7.08
N SER A 71 -23.67 -17.85 7.79
CA SER A 71 -23.83 -17.88 9.24
C SER A 71 -22.79 -16.96 9.93
N PRO A 72 -23.09 -16.41 11.12
CA PRO A 72 -22.19 -15.48 11.81
C PRO A 72 -20.78 -16.02 12.05
N GLY A 73 -20.65 -17.34 12.30
CA GLY A 73 -19.36 -18.00 12.49
C GLY A 73 -18.56 -18.17 11.19
N ALA A 74 -19.23 -18.52 10.09
CA ALA A 74 -18.58 -18.63 8.77
C ALA A 74 -18.18 -17.25 8.24
N TYR A 75 -19.01 -16.22 8.47
CA TYR A 75 -18.69 -14.84 8.14
C TYR A 75 -17.43 -14.37 8.87
N SER A 76 -17.34 -14.62 10.19
CA SER A 76 -16.24 -14.12 11.02
C SER A 76 -14.91 -14.79 10.71
N CYS A 77 -14.89 -16.08 10.36
CA CYS A 77 -13.67 -16.84 10.11
C CYS A 77 -13.23 -16.83 8.64
N LEU A 78 -14.17 -16.73 7.69
CA LEU A 78 -13.86 -16.85 6.25
C LEU A 78 -14.02 -15.51 5.52
N ALA A 79 -15.26 -15.03 5.37
CA ALA A 79 -15.53 -13.90 4.48
C ALA A 79 -14.85 -12.59 4.94
N ARG A 80 -14.83 -12.35 6.26
CA ARG A 80 -14.20 -11.18 6.87
C ARG A 80 -12.68 -11.18 6.70
N GLU A 81 -12.05 -12.33 6.86
CA GLU A 81 -10.60 -12.52 6.68
C GLU A 81 -10.20 -12.46 5.20
N LEU A 82 -10.95 -13.13 4.33
CA LEU A 82 -10.73 -13.10 2.89
C LEU A 82 -10.84 -11.68 2.34
N ALA A 83 -11.91 -10.96 2.68
CA ALA A 83 -12.09 -9.58 2.24
C ALA A 83 -11.02 -8.64 2.84
N GLY A 84 -10.58 -8.90 4.07
CA GLY A 84 -9.54 -8.10 4.73
C GLY A 84 -8.18 -8.28 4.04
N SER A 85 -7.77 -9.52 3.84
CA SER A 85 -6.50 -9.85 3.19
C SER A 85 -6.48 -9.46 1.72
N LEU A 86 -7.60 -9.60 0.99
CA LEU A 86 -7.70 -9.12 -0.39
C LEU A 86 -7.49 -7.61 -0.44
N GLN A 87 -8.26 -6.85 0.35
CA GLN A 87 -8.19 -5.39 0.38
C GLN A 87 -6.78 -4.91 0.74
N LEU A 88 -6.16 -5.53 1.77
CA LEU A 88 -4.83 -5.18 2.21
C LEU A 88 -3.79 -5.48 1.12
N CYS A 89 -3.82 -6.69 0.57
CA CYS A 89 -2.86 -7.13 -0.43
C CYS A 89 -2.90 -6.24 -1.68
N THR A 90 -4.08 -6.02 -2.27
CA THR A 90 -4.22 -5.18 -3.47
C THR A 90 -3.72 -3.77 -3.25
N SER A 91 -4.09 -3.17 -2.12
CA SER A 91 -3.71 -1.79 -1.83
C SER A 91 -2.23 -1.65 -1.49
N CYS A 92 -1.64 -2.61 -0.78
CA CYS A 92 -0.21 -2.61 -0.49
C CYS A 92 0.62 -2.81 -1.75
N LEU A 93 0.20 -3.68 -2.68
CA LEU A 93 0.89 -3.87 -3.96
C LEU A 93 0.85 -2.60 -4.81
N GLU A 94 -0.32 -1.97 -4.93
CA GLU A 94 -0.46 -0.71 -5.68
C GLU A 94 0.37 0.41 -5.06
N LEU A 95 0.35 0.55 -3.73
CA LEU A 95 1.15 1.56 -3.05
C LEU A 95 2.65 1.27 -3.17
N ARG A 96 3.07 0.01 -3.08
CA ARG A 96 4.47 -0.38 -3.28
C ARG A 96 4.97 -0.01 -4.67
N MET A 97 4.16 -0.22 -5.70
CA MET A 97 4.46 0.22 -7.07
C MET A 97 4.67 1.74 -7.13
N LEU A 98 3.85 2.53 -6.43
CA LEU A 98 4.05 3.98 -6.31
C LEU A 98 5.33 4.35 -5.54
N VAL A 99 5.73 3.57 -4.53
CA VAL A 99 6.99 3.80 -3.79
C VAL A 99 8.20 3.49 -4.67
N ASP A 100 8.19 2.35 -5.35
CA ASP A 100 9.34 1.85 -6.09
C ASP A 100 9.55 2.66 -7.39
N ILE A 101 8.47 3.07 -8.07
CA ILE A 101 8.53 3.78 -9.37
C ILE A 101 8.29 5.30 -9.23
N GLY A 102 7.61 5.76 -8.18
CA GLY A 102 7.31 7.18 -7.94
C GLY A 102 8.53 8.12 -7.97
N PRO A 103 9.68 7.75 -7.36
CA PRO A 103 10.92 8.52 -7.43
C PRO A 103 11.47 8.66 -8.86
N TRP A 104 11.31 7.62 -9.71
CA TRP A 104 11.76 7.63 -11.11
C TRP A 104 10.94 8.58 -11.99
N GLY A 105 9.67 8.82 -11.62
CA GLY A 105 8.78 9.77 -12.29
C GLY A 105 8.92 11.23 -11.84
N GLY A 106 9.85 11.53 -10.92
CA GLY A 106 10.11 12.89 -10.41
C GLY A 106 9.00 13.49 -9.54
N GLY A 107 8.15 12.65 -8.91
CA GLY A 107 6.82 13.10 -8.45
C GLY A 107 6.47 13.02 -6.97
N PHE A 108 6.99 12.06 -6.21
CA PHE A 108 6.50 11.84 -4.84
C PHE A 108 7.66 11.78 -3.84
N GLY A 109 7.68 12.76 -2.93
CA GLY A 109 8.57 12.73 -1.77
C GLY A 109 8.18 11.63 -0.79
N LEU A 110 9.12 11.23 0.07
CA LEU A 110 8.89 10.26 1.13
C LEU A 110 7.68 10.65 2.01
N ASP A 111 7.48 11.95 2.24
CA ASP A 111 6.34 12.49 3.00
C ASP A 111 4.98 12.09 2.42
N VAL A 112 4.83 12.12 1.09
CA VAL A 112 3.57 11.76 0.42
C VAL A 112 3.32 10.26 0.53
N VAL A 113 4.38 9.46 0.33
CA VAL A 113 4.30 8.01 0.43
C VAL A 113 3.94 7.57 1.85
N LEU A 114 4.59 8.12 2.86
CA LEU A 114 4.28 7.87 4.28
C LEU A 114 2.85 8.27 4.62
N THR A 115 2.39 9.42 4.12
CA THR A 115 1.01 9.88 4.33
C THR A 115 0.00 8.92 3.69
N LEU A 116 0.25 8.47 2.46
CA LEU A 116 -0.62 7.51 1.78
C LEU A 116 -0.63 6.16 2.49
N LEU A 117 0.53 5.67 2.95
CA LEU A 117 0.64 4.42 3.72
C LEU A 117 -0.15 4.53 5.03
N PHE A 118 0.02 5.62 5.76
CA PHE A 118 -0.72 5.87 7.00
C PHE A 118 -2.23 5.91 6.75
N LEU A 119 -2.69 6.72 5.79
CA LEU A 119 -4.11 6.81 5.46
C LEU A 119 -4.69 5.47 5.02
N LEU A 120 -3.93 4.70 4.25
CA LEU A 120 -4.33 3.37 3.80
C LEU A 120 -4.55 2.43 4.99
N PHE A 121 -3.60 2.36 5.93
CA PHE A 121 -3.75 1.54 7.13
C PHE A 121 -4.86 2.02 8.06
N VAL A 122 -5.11 3.33 8.14
CA VAL A 122 -6.26 3.88 8.87
C VAL A 122 -7.59 3.43 8.23
N VAL A 123 -7.72 3.56 6.91
CA VAL A 123 -8.92 3.14 6.16
C VAL A 123 -9.13 1.64 6.29
N HIS A 124 -8.08 0.83 6.18
CA HIS A 124 -8.13 -0.62 6.39
C HIS A 124 -8.53 -0.96 7.82
N GLY A 125 -7.89 -0.38 8.83
CA GLY A 125 -8.19 -0.62 10.24
C GLY A 125 -9.64 -0.26 10.60
N ALA A 126 -10.19 0.80 10.00
CA ALA A 126 -11.59 1.17 10.14
C ALA A 126 -12.54 0.23 9.35
N SER A 127 -12.09 -0.28 8.19
CA SER A 127 -12.90 -1.08 7.26
C SER A 127 -12.91 -2.57 7.55
N PHE A 128 -11.91 -3.10 8.25
CA PHE A 128 -11.72 -4.53 8.46
C PHE A 128 -12.85 -5.19 9.24
N ASP A 129 -13.78 -4.40 9.81
CA ASP A 129 -14.88 -4.89 10.64
C ASP A 129 -14.34 -5.75 11.78
N GLY A 130 -13.05 -5.58 12.16
CA GLY A 130 -12.19 -6.35 13.08
C GLY A 130 -11.59 -7.67 12.56
N ALA A 131 -11.45 -7.84 11.24
CA ALA A 131 -10.66 -8.92 10.64
C ALA A 131 -9.21 -8.88 11.16
N SER A 132 -8.60 -10.05 11.33
CA SER A 132 -7.18 -10.16 11.65
C SER A 132 -6.34 -9.76 10.42
N ALA A 133 -6.70 -10.28 9.24
CA ALA A 133 -6.03 -10.08 7.95
C ALA A 133 -4.49 -10.26 7.98
N ASN A 134 -3.97 -10.91 9.01
CA ASN A 134 -2.56 -11.12 9.28
C ASN A 134 -2.38 -12.50 9.94
N PRO A 135 -1.58 -13.39 9.33
CA PRO A 135 -1.41 -14.75 9.84
C PRO A 135 -0.74 -14.78 11.21
N THR A 136 0.17 -13.85 11.51
CA THR A 136 0.83 -13.77 12.81
C THR A 136 -0.13 -13.35 13.92
N VAL A 137 -1.09 -12.48 13.63
CA VAL A 137 -2.15 -12.08 14.57
C VAL A 137 -3.13 -13.22 14.79
N SER A 138 -3.51 -13.94 13.73
CA SER A 138 -4.38 -15.13 13.87
C SER A 138 -3.72 -16.24 14.69
N LEU A 139 -2.41 -16.45 14.51
CA LEU A 139 -1.65 -17.40 15.32
C LEU A 139 -1.53 -16.93 16.77
N GLN A 140 -1.35 -15.62 17.01
CA GLN A 140 -1.33 -15.05 18.35
C GLN A 140 -2.66 -15.28 19.09
N GLU A 141 -3.80 -15.04 18.44
CA GLU A 141 -5.13 -15.30 19.01
C GLU A 141 -5.31 -16.77 19.39
N PHE A 142 -4.76 -17.70 18.60
CA PHE A 142 -4.75 -19.12 18.92
C PHE A 142 -3.87 -19.44 20.15
N LEU A 143 -2.65 -18.90 20.19
CA LEU A 143 -1.72 -19.10 21.32
C LEU A 143 -2.27 -18.53 22.63
N LEU A 144 -3.00 -17.42 22.56
CA LEU A 144 -3.70 -16.80 23.69
C LEU A 144 -5.02 -17.49 24.07
N HIS A 145 -5.37 -18.62 23.42
CA HIS A 145 -6.61 -19.39 23.63
C HIS A 145 -7.90 -18.58 23.38
N GLU A 146 -7.83 -17.54 22.55
CA GLU A 146 -8.99 -16.72 22.17
C GLU A 146 -9.71 -17.27 20.93
N SER A 147 -9.07 -18.20 20.22
CA SER A 147 -9.64 -18.88 19.05
C SER A 147 -9.28 -20.36 19.06
N ASN A 148 -10.16 -21.20 18.49
CA ASN A 148 -9.91 -22.63 18.36
C ASN A 148 -9.07 -22.93 17.10
N LEU A 149 -8.50 -24.14 17.02
CA LEU A 149 -7.62 -24.56 15.93
C LEU A 149 -8.33 -24.53 14.56
N VAL A 150 -9.59 -24.98 14.50
CA VAL A 150 -10.38 -25.04 13.27
C VAL A 150 -10.66 -23.64 12.73
N ALA A 151 -11.05 -22.70 13.59
CA ALA A 151 -11.29 -21.30 13.22
C ALA A 151 -9.98 -20.66 12.77
N THR A 152 -8.87 -20.90 13.47
CA THR A 152 -7.55 -20.39 13.08
C THR A 152 -7.14 -20.91 11.70
N ALA A 153 -7.27 -22.21 11.45
CA ALA A 153 -7.00 -22.79 10.14
C ALA A 153 -7.90 -22.18 9.04
N ALA A 154 -9.19 -22.00 9.33
CA ALA A 154 -10.13 -21.35 8.41
C ALA A 154 -9.71 -19.90 8.11
N LYS A 155 -9.30 -19.12 9.12
CA LYS A 155 -8.77 -17.77 8.95
C LYS A 155 -7.53 -17.77 8.07
N LEU A 156 -6.57 -18.66 8.32
CA LEU A 156 -5.32 -18.75 7.53
C LEU A 156 -5.60 -19.10 6.06
N VAL A 157 -6.50 -20.05 5.79
CA VAL A 157 -6.91 -20.40 4.43
C VAL A 157 -7.61 -19.22 3.75
N ALA A 158 -8.50 -18.53 4.45
CA ALA A 158 -9.18 -17.35 3.93
C ALA A 158 -8.21 -16.20 3.63
N GLN A 159 -7.25 -15.95 4.52
CA GLN A 159 -6.20 -14.95 4.33
C GLN A 159 -5.32 -15.30 3.13
N GLY A 160 -4.86 -16.54 3.03
CA GLY A 160 -4.07 -17.02 1.88
C GLY A 160 -4.83 -16.89 0.56
N THR A 161 -6.11 -17.25 0.56
CA THR A 161 -6.99 -17.08 -0.61
C THR A 161 -7.18 -15.61 -0.96
N GLY A 162 -7.39 -14.75 0.04
CA GLY A 162 -7.53 -13.30 -0.14
C GLY A 162 -6.26 -12.66 -0.71
N VAL A 163 -5.08 -13.04 -0.21
CA VAL A 163 -3.79 -12.60 -0.75
C VAL A 163 -3.60 -13.08 -2.18
N GLY A 164 -3.87 -14.36 -2.47
CA GLY A 164 -3.74 -14.92 -3.82
C GLY A 164 -4.66 -14.21 -4.83
N LEU A 165 -5.91 -13.99 -4.46
CA LEU A 165 -6.87 -13.27 -5.29
C LEU A 165 -6.48 -11.79 -5.44
N GLY A 166 -6.06 -11.13 -4.36
CA GLY A 166 -5.61 -9.75 -4.39
C GLY A 166 -4.39 -9.56 -5.30
N TRP A 167 -3.42 -10.47 -5.22
CA TRP A 167 -2.27 -10.47 -6.11
C TRP A 167 -2.67 -10.65 -7.58
N ALA A 168 -3.53 -11.63 -7.88
CA ALA A 168 -4.00 -11.87 -9.24
C ALA A 168 -4.79 -10.69 -9.81
N LEU A 169 -5.69 -10.09 -9.02
CA LEU A 169 -6.45 -8.90 -9.42
C LEU A 169 -5.54 -7.70 -9.67
N THR A 170 -4.51 -7.51 -8.84
CA THR A 170 -3.56 -6.41 -9.02
C THR A 170 -2.71 -6.62 -10.27
N ARG A 171 -2.27 -7.86 -10.54
CA ARG A 171 -1.56 -8.21 -11.78
C ARG A 171 -2.42 -7.96 -13.02
N LEU A 172 -3.69 -8.35 -12.99
CA LEU A 172 -4.63 -8.09 -14.08
C LEU A 172 -4.88 -6.59 -14.27
N TYR A 173 -4.99 -5.84 -13.17
CA TYR A 173 -5.15 -4.40 -13.22
C TYR A 173 -3.92 -3.70 -13.82
N TRP A 174 -2.71 -4.13 -13.44
CA TRP A 174 -1.47 -3.62 -14.02
C TRP A 174 -1.32 -3.96 -15.51
N SER A 175 -1.82 -5.12 -15.96
CA SER A 175 -1.76 -5.49 -17.39
C SER A 175 -2.68 -4.66 -18.29
N TRP A 176 -3.62 -3.91 -17.72
CA TRP A 176 -4.42 -2.94 -18.47
C TRP A 176 -3.65 -1.65 -18.79
N GLU A 177 -2.43 -1.48 -18.25
CA GLU A 177 -1.47 -0.42 -18.61
C GLU A 177 -2.06 1.01 -18.58
N LEU A 178 -3.03 1.25 -17.68
CA LEU A 178 -3.76 2.51 -17.57
C LEU A 178 -2.84 3.72 -17.30
N THR A 179 -1.63 3.49 -16.79
CA THR A 179 -0.64 4.51 -16.49
C THR A 179 0.75 4.02 -16.90
N LYS A 180 1.69 4.96 -17.13
CA LYS A 180 3.11 4.62 -17.37
C LYS A 180 3.74 3.86 -16.22
N PHE A 181 3.24 4.06 -14.99
CA PHE A 181 3.70 3.31 -13.83
C PHE A 181 3.32 1.83 -13.93
N HIS A 182 2.10 1.52 -14.37
CA HIS A 182 1.67 0.14 -14.62
C HIS A 182 2.48 -0.55 -15.71
N LEU A 183 2.81 0.16 -16.79
CA LEU A 183 3.67 -0.35 -17.85
C LEU A 183 5.06 -0.71 -17.32
N ILE A 184 5.70 0.21 -16.57
CA ILE A 184 7.03 -0.02 -15.99
C ILE A 184 6.98 -1.18 -14.97
N GLN A 185 5.95 -1.23 -14.13
CA GLN A 185 5.78 -2.33 -13.17
C GLN A 185 5.60 -3.68 -13.87
N ASN A 186 4.83 -3.73 -14.97
CA ASN A 186 4.62 -4.96 -15.73
C ASN A 186 5.94 -5.47 -16.35
N LEU A 187 6.77 -4.56 -16.85
CA LEU A 187 8.12 -4.86 -17.38
C LEU A 187 9.10 -5.31 -16.29
N ILE A 188 9.05 -4.73 -15.09
CA ILE A 188 9.92 -5.15 -13.98
C ILE A 188 9.46 -6.50 -13.44
N ALA A 189 8.15 -6.73 -13.36
CA ALA A 189 7.60 -7.89 -12.70
C ALA A 189 7.64 -9.18 -13.55
N SER A 190 8.15 -9.11 -14.79
CA SER A 190 8.60 -10.26 -15.59
C SER A 190 10.01 -10.73 -15.25
N GLU A 191 10.84 -9.84 -14.67
CA GLU A 191 12.15 -10.17 -14.12
C GLU A 191 11.94 -10.64 -12.68
N CYS A 192 12.05 -11.94 -12.44
CA CYS A 192 11.82 -12.55 -11.13
C CYS A 192 12.96 -12.18 -10.16
N SER A 193 12.95 -10.95 -9.65
CA SER A 193 13.96 -10.45 -8.72
C SER A 193 13.54 -10.67 -7.27
N SER A 194 14.43 -11.30 -6.49
CA SER A 194 14.28 -11.41 -5.04
C SER A 194 14.31 -10.01 -4.42
N SER A 195 13.25 -9.65 -3.68
CA SER A 195 13.18 -8.37 -2.94
C SER A 195 14.15 -8.32 -1.72
N ILE A 196 14.84 -9.42 -1.42
CA ILE A 196 15.80 -9.49 -0.32
C ILE A 196 17.18 -9.06 -0.84
N HIS A 197 17.54 -7.82 -0.54
CA HIS A 197 18.87 -7.26 -0.86
C HIS A 197 19.91 -7.50 0.26
N THR A 198 19.55 -8.24 1.32
CA THR A 198 20.36 -8.49 2.52
C THR A 198 20.51 -9.99 2.80
N SER A 199 21.35 -10.36 3.77
CA SER A 199 21.46 -11.77 4.16
C SER A 199 20.16 -12.25 4.82
N LEU A 200 19.72 -13.48 4.50
CA LEU A 200 18.52 -14.09 5.08
C LEU A 200 18.42 -13.98 6.61
N PRO A 201 19.46 -14.28 7.42
CA PRO A 201 19.34 -14.18 8.88
C PRO A 201 19.14 -12.74 9.36
N HIS A 202 19.74 -11.76 8.67
CA HIS A 202 19.56 -10.35 9.02
C HIS A 202 18.13 -9.89 8.70
N ALA A 203 17.62 -10.24 7.51
CA ALA A 203 16.23 -9.96 7.14
C ALA A 203 15.24 -10.60 8.12
N ALA A 204 15.46 -11.86 8.51
CA ALA A 204 14.61 -12.55 9.48
C ALA A 204 14.65 -11.90 10.87
N PHE A 205 15.81 -11.43 11.32
CA PHE A 205 15.95 -10.73 12.60
C PHE A 205 15.21 -9.39 12.61
N VAL A 206 15.34 -8.60 11.54
CA VAL A 206 14.65 -7.31 11.37
C VAL A 206 13.14 -7.53 11.35
N GLU A 207 12.64 -8.46 10.52
CA GLU A 207 11.22 -8.78 10.42
C GLU A 207 10.66 -9.29 11.76
N GLY A 208 11.42 -10.13 12.47
CA GLY A 208 11.05 -10.62 13.80
C GLY A 208 10.97 -9.49 14.84
N THR A 209 11.91 -8.55 14.80
CA THR A 209 11.92 -7.38 15.69
C THR A 209 10.74 -6.45 15.39
N CYS A 210 10.48 -6.16 14.12
CA CYS A 210 9.32 -5.37 13.69
C CYS A 210 8.00 -6.03 14.09
N SER A 211 7.87 -7.33 13.83
CA SER A 211 6.69 -8.10 14.22
C SER A 211 6.48 -8.06 15.74
N PHE A 212 7.54 -8.22 16.54
CA PHE A 212 7.46 -8.14 17.99
C PHE A 212 6.95 -6.78 18.48
N PHE A 213 7.51 -5.68 17.98
CA PHE A 213 7.03 -4.33 18.34
C PHE A 213 5.59 -4.09 17.91
N PHE A 214 5.20 -4.54 16.72
CA PHE A 214 3.82 -4.46 16.25
C PHE A 214 2.86 -5.21 17.20
N HIS A 215 3.20 -6.44 17.57
CA HIS A 215 2.40 -7.26 18.49
C HIS A 215 2.32 -6.65 19.91
N LEU A 216 3.39 -6.02 20.39
CA LEU A 216 3.37 -5.28 21.66
C LEU A 216 2.38 -4.11 21.61
N VAL A 217 2.42 -3.29 20.55
CA VAL A 217 1.49 -2.17 20.38
C VAL A 217 0.06 -2.68 20.22
N LEU A 218 -0.14 -3.79 19.49
CA LEU A 218 -1.45 -4.41 19.34
C LEU A 218 -2.04 -4.86 20.69
N CYS A 219 -1.25 -5.54 21.52
CA CYS A 219 -1.67 -5.93 22.87
C CYS A 219 -1.99 -4.73 23.75
N LYS A 220 -1.17 -3.68 23.73
CA LYS A 220 -1.39 -2.47 24.54
C LYS A 220 -2.60 -1.67 24.09
N SER A 221 -2.78 -1.53 22.78
CA SER A 221 -3.89 -0.77 22.18
C SER A 221 -5.23 -1.51 22.22
N ARG A 222 -5.24 -2.81 22.55
CA ARG A 222 -6.48 -3.61 22.65
C ARG A 222 -7.45 -3.07 23.70
N GLN A 223 -6.94 -2.48 24.78
CA GLN A 223 -7.75 -1.89 25.86
C GLN A 223 -8.20 -0.45 25.54
N SER A 224 -7.68 0.14 24.47
CA SER A 224 -7.98 1.52 24.08
C SER A 224 -9.19 1.60 23.13
N PRO A 225 -9.91 2.73 23.07
CA PRO A 225 -11.01 2.92 22.13
C PRO A 225 -10.51 2.80 20.67
N LEU A 226 -11.40 2.34 19.77
CA LEU A 226 -11.09 2.18 18.34
C LEU A 226 -10.50 3.45 17.71
N MET A 227 -10.97 4.63 18.13
CA MET A 227 -10.51 5.94 17.65
C MET A 227 -9.02 6.20 17.88
N TYR A 228 -8.44 5.62 18.95
CA TYR A 228 -7.01 5.74 19.23
C TYR A 228 -6.23 4.52 18.74
N ARG A 229 -6.84 3.33 18.80
CA ARG A 229 -6.23 2.07 18.38
C ARG A 229 -5.89 2.07 16.90
N VAL A 230 -6.80 2.49 16.02
CA VAL A 230 -6.59 2.43 14.57
C VAL A 230 -5.45 3.35 14.11
N PRO A 231 -5.43 4.65 14.48
CA PRO A 231 -4.30 5.52 14.12
C PRO A 231 -2.98 5.08 14.75
N ALA A 232 -2.99 4.57 15.99
CA ALA A 232 -1.77 4.09 16.64
C ALA A 232 -1.16 2.90 15.88
N LEU A 233 -1.96 1.91 15.51
CA LEU A 233 -1.50 0.76 14.74
C LEU A 233 -1.03 1.17 13.34
N ALA A 234 -1.76 2.06 12.67
CA ALA A 234 -1.36 2.58 11.37
C ALA A 234 -0.02 3.34 11.43
N ALA A 235 0.17 4.17 12.46
CA ALA A 235 1.42 4.88 12.70
C ALA A 235 2.58 3.91 12.99
N THR A 236 2.36 2.88 13.81
CA THR A 236 3.36 1.85 14.10
C THR A 236 3.78 1.09 12.85
N ILE A 237 2.84 0.64 12.02
CA ILE A 237 3.20 -0.05 10.76
C ILE A 237 3.96 0.89 9.82
N THR A 238 3.50 2.13 9.69
CA THR A 238 4.16 3.14 8.85
C THR A 238 5.60 3.41 9.32
N PHE A 239 5.81 3.52 10.62
CA PHE A 239 7.13 3.68 11.23
C PHE A 239 8.00 2.45 10.99
N LEU A 240 7.53 1.24 11.32
CA LEU A 240 8.29 0.00 11.16
C LEU A 240 8.65 -0.34 9.71
N THR A 241 7.89 0.18 8.74
CA THR A 241 8.17 -0.02 7.31
C THR A 241 9.34 0.84 6.82
N TYR A 242 9.64 1.96 7.50
CA TYR A 242 10.61 2.97 7.05
C TYR A 242 11.71 3.31 8.05
N ALA A 243 11.64 2.78 9.28
CA ALA A 243 12.68 2.88 10.30
C ALA A 243 13.86 1.95 9.97
#